data_AF-A0A1Y1V2J2-F1
#
_entry.id   AF-A0A1Y1V2J2-F1
#
_cell.length_a   1.000
_cell.length_b   1.000
_cell.length_c   1.000
_cell.angle_alpha   90.00
_cell.angle_beta   90.00
_cell.angle_gamma   90.00
#
_symmetry.space_group_name_H-M   'P 1'
#
loop_
_entity.id
_entity.type
_entity.pdbx_description
1 polymer ?
#
loop_
_entity_poly.entity_id
_entity_poly.type
_entity_poly.pdbx_seq_one_letter_code
_entity_poly.pdbx_strand_id
1 'polypeptide(L)'
;MNSTEIQKQVDVAGEETNPTIGRLIWYILSIIICLSLVIFSEKLLKKEEAKEGEGDNLMTTSTTTTESSKKDKHLLLPWFLSVTGGIMLWQGIGESSWHYGLEIDNNEGEKNFVNFPRIESFQGIPILVVFVLLFLYGYGKLGFGVESCLGAFLGNWYGHVCILGTYPFALACHINVDMKAWDRIMGTINFVIFGIIGFYIMFLTKKSKQTKYLASVSLFIAFGVLVYGVILAET
;
A
#
# COMPACT_ATOMS: atom_id res chain seq x y z
N MET A 1 41.04 17.15 20.81
CA MET A 1 39.84 16.32 20.56
C MET A 1 38.71 17.27 20.19
N ASN A 2 38.49 17.47 18.90
CA ASN A 2 37.34 18.23 18.40
C ASN A 2 36.26 17.23 18.01
N SER A 3 35.21 17.15 18.83
CA SER A 3 33.95 16.49 18.48
C SER A 3 33.20 17.39 17.50
N THR A 4 33.56 17.33 16.22
CA THR A 4 32.71 17.85 15.17
C THR A 4 31.76 16.72 14.81
N GLU A 5 30.60 16.69 15.47
CA GLU A 5 29.44 15.93 15.00
C GLU A 5 29.09 16.43 13.61
N ILE A 6 29.61 15.75 12.59
CA ILE A 6 29.14 15.88 11.23
C ILE A 6 28.11 14.76 11.05
N GLN A 7 26.91 14.95 11.61
CA GLN A 7 25.71 14.32 11.03
C GLN A 7 25.50 15.03 9.68
N LYS A 8 26.19 14.55 8.65
CA LYS A 8 26.00 15.04 7.30
C LYS A 8 24.64 14.52 6.84
N GLN A 9 23.66 15.42 6.78
CA GLN A 9 22.36 15.19 6.16
C GLN A 9 22.59 14.61 4.75
N VAL A 10 22.04 13.43 4.50
CA VAL A 10 22.09 12.82 3.18
C VAL A 10 20.83 13.24 2.45
N ASP A 11 20.98 14.05 1.41
CA ASP A 11 19.90 14.42 0.52
C ASP A 11 19.53 13.22 -0.36
N VAL A 12 18.31 12.71 -0.16
CA VAL A 12 17.73 11.62 -0.93
C VAL A 12 16.43 12.12 -1.54
N ALA A 13 16.43 12.30 -2.86
CA ALA A 13 15.27 12.80 -3.62
C ALA A 13 14.77 14.19 -3.16
N GLY A 14 15.65 15.05 -2.65
CA GLY A 14 15.29 16.38 -2.16
C GLY A 14 14.97 16.42 -0.66
N GLU A 15 15.01 15.28 0.03
CA GLU A 15 14.79 15.20 1.48
C GLU A 15 16.07 14.82 2.22
N GLU A 16 16.35 15.53 3.31
CA GLU A 16 17.43 15.20 4.22
C GLU A 16 17.06 13.98 5.06
N THR A 17 17.86 12.92 4.95
CA THR A 17 17.56 11.64 5.59
C THR A 17 18.58 11.32 6.68
N ASN A 18 18.09 11.11 7.90
CA ASN A 18 18.86 10.59 9.01
C ASN A 18 18.15 9.32 9.54
N PRO A 19 18.81 8.15 9.57
CA PRO A 19 18.26 6.97 10.23
C PRO A 19 18.14 7.27 11.73
N THR A 20 16.91 7.45 12.23
CA THR A 20 16.66 7.70 13.65
C THR A 20 16.12 6.44 14.33
N ILE A 21 16.40 6.32 15.64
CA ILE A 21 15.76 5.32 16.49
C ILE A 21 14.23 5.47 16.43
N GLY A 22 13.72 6.71 16.29
CA GLY A 22 12.29 6.98 16.11
C GLY A 22 11.69 6.29 14.88
N ARG A 23 12.39 6.29 13.74
CA ARG A 23 11.94 5.58 12.52
C ARG A 23 11.93 4.07 12.71
N LEU A 24 12.92 3.52 13.44
CA LEU A 24 12.93 2.08 13.76
C LEU A 24 11.74 1.70 14.65
N ILE A 25 11.45 2.53 15.66
CA ILE A 25 10.29 2.34 16.53
C ILE A 25 9.00 2.42 15.70
N TRP A 26 8.88 3.40 14.81
CA TRP A 26 7.72 3.53 13.93
C TRP A 26 7.53 2.31 13.02
N TYR A 27 8.60 1.78 12.44
CA TYR A 27 8.58 0.54 11.65
C TYR A 27 8.04 -0.64 12.45
N ILE A 28 8.59 -0.88 13.65
CA ILE A 28 8.16 -1.98 14.52
C ILE A 28 6.69 -1.82 14.93
N LEU A 29 6.29 -0.60 15.32
CA LEU A 29 4.91 -0.31 15.68
C LEU A 29 3.96 -0.51 14.50
N SER A 30 4.34 -0.09 13.30
CA SER A 30 3.55 -0.26 12.08
C SER A 30 3.29 -1.74 11.77
N ILE A 31 4.28 -2.61 11.94
CA ILE A 31 4.12 -4.07 11.81
C ILE A 31 3.16 -4.62 12.87
N ILE A 32 3.34 -4.24 14.14
CA ILE A 32 2.48 -4.70 15.24
C ILE A 32 1.03 -4.27 15.02
N ILE A 33 0.82 -3.01 14.62
CA ILE A 33 -0.50 -2.46 14.32
C ILE A 33 -1.12 -3.20 13.14
N CYS A 34 -0.39 -3.38 12.03
CA CYS A 34 -0.85 -4.15 10.87
C CYS A 34 -1.33 -5.55 11.28
N LEU A 35 -0.48 -6.32 11.96
CA LEU A 35 -0.81 -7.67 12.41
C LEU A 35 -2.05 -7.68 13.31
N SER A 36 -2.12 -6.73 14.26
CA SER A 36 -3.25 -6.63 15.19
C SER A 36 -4.56 -6.32 14.46
N LEU A 37 -4.54 -5.39 13.50
CA LEU A 37 -5.71 -4.99 12.72
C LEU A 37 -6.21 -6.13 11.83
N VAL A 38 -5.30 -6.86 11.17
CA VAL A 38 -5.66 -8.00 10.32
C VAL A 38 -6.24 -9.14 11.15
N ILE A 39 -5.62 -9.49 12.28
CA ILE A 39 -6.14 -10.53 13.18
C ILE A 39 -7.52 -10.14 13.72
N PHE A 40 -7.70 -8.87 14.10
CA PHE A 40 -8.98 -8.39 14.61
C PHE A 40 -10.07 -8.38 13.54
N SER A 41 -9.73 -7.97 12.31
CA SER A 41 -10.60 -8.02 11.13
C SER A 41 -11.11 -9.43 10.85
N GLU A 42 -10.21 -10.43 10.80
CA GLU A 42 -10.56 -11.83 10.59
C GLU A 42 -11.45 -12.40 11.71
N LYS A 43 -11.16 -12.05 12.96
CA LYS A 43 -11.98 -12.46 14.11
C LYS A 43 -13.38 -11.85 14.07
N LEU A 44 -13.50 -10.58 13.67
CA LEU A 44 -14.79 -9.92 13.53
C LEU A 44 -15.62 -10.59 12.44
N LEU A 45 -15.03 -10.84 11.27
CA LEU A 45 -15.71 -11.48 10.16
C LEU A 45 -16.25 -12.88 10.54
N LYS A 46 -15.41 -13.73 11.13
CA LYS A 46 -15.83 -15.06 11.60
C LYS A 46 -16.94 -15.00 12.64
N LYS A 47 -16.91 -14.01 13.54
CA LYS A 47 -17.95 -13.83 14.57
C LYS A 47 -19.28 -13.40 13.95
N GLU A 48 -19.25 -12.62 12.87
CA GLU A 48 -20.47 -12.21 12.16
C GLU A 48 -21.05 -13.37 11.36
N GLU A 49 -20.21 -14.13 10.64
CA GLU A 49 -20.63 -15.34 9.91
C GLU A 49 -21.26 -16.39 10.85
N ALA A 50 -20.70 -16.59 12.04
CA ALA A 50 -21.25 -17.52 13.03
C ALA A 50 -22.64 -17.09 13.53
N LYS A 51 -22.88 -15.78 13.70
CA LYS A 51 -24.19 -15.26 14.13
C LYS A 51 -25.27 -15.40 13.06
N GLU A 52 -24.90 -15.27 11.78
CA GLU A 52 -25.83 -15.50 10.67
C GLU A 52 -26.26 -16.99 10.62
N GLY A 53 -25.32 -17.92 10.82
CA GLY A 53 -25.61 -19.35 10.83
C GLY A 53 -26.50 -19.83 12.00
N GLU A 54 -26.50 -19.14 13.14
CA GLU A 54 -27.40 -19.44 14.27
C GLU A 54 -28.81 -18.86 14.08
N GLY A 55 -28.92 -17.70 13.42
CA GLY A 55 -30.21 -17.03 13.17
C GLY A 55 -31.09 -17.74 12.13
N ASP A 56 -30.49 -18.31 11.08
CA ASP A 56 -31.22 -19.03 10.03
C ASP A 56 -31.89 -20.33 10.52
N ASN A 57 -31.40 -20.90 11.64
CA ASN A 57 -32.01 -22.08 12.26
C ASN A 57 -33.21 -21.77 13.17
N LEU A 58 -33.48 -20.48 13.48
CA LEU A 58 -34.51 -20.07 14.44
C LEU A 58 -35.71 -19.30 13.86
N MET A 59 -35.69 -18.92 12.57
CA MET A 59 -36.77 -18.11 11.97
C MET A 59 -37.19 -18.58 10.57
N THR A 60 -38.18 -19.49 10.54
CA THR A 60 -39.13 -19.61 9.43
C THR A 60 -40.40 -18.83 9.77
N THR A 61 -40.36 -17.49 9.84
CA THR A 61 -41.57 -16.67 9.66
C THR A 61 -41.24 -15.19 9.39
N SER A 62 -41.47 -14.78 8.14
CA SER A 62 -41.91 -13.46 7.68
C SER A 62 -41.37 -12.19 8.37
N THR A 63 -40.46 -11.46 7.72
CA THR A 63 -40.64 -10.02 7.44
C THR A 63 -39.60 -9.51 6.43
N THR A 64 -40.01 -9.39 5.17
CA THR A 64 -39.20 -8.90 4.05
C THR A 64 -39.31 -7.39 4.00
N THR A 65 -38.30 -6.62 4.46
CA THR A 65 -37.90 -5.31 3.87
C THR A 65 -36.76 -4.58 4.61
N THR A 66 -36.34 -4.98 5.81
CA THR A 66 -35.33 -4.22 6.62
C THR A 66 -33.95 -4.89 6.73
N GLU A 67 -33.68 -5.96 5.99
CA GLU A 67 -32.45 -6.76 6.17
C GLU A 67 -31.26 -6.32 5.29
N SER A 68 -31.47 -5.66 4.14
CA SER A 68 -30.34 -5.33 3.24
C SER A 68 -29.36 -4.31 3.84
N SER A 69 -29.86 -3.37 4.64
CA SER A 69 -29.05 -2.34 5.31
C SER A 69 -28.14 -2.88 6.43
N LYS A 70 -28.55 -3.97 7.12
CA LYS A 70 -27.69 -4.60 8.13
C LYS A 70 -26.55 -5.37 7.49
N LYS A 71 -26.81 -6.04 6.35
CA LYS A 71 -25.85 -6.90 5.68
C LYS A 71 -24.63 -6.17 5.09
N ASP A 72 -24.76 -4.89 4.77
CA ASP A 72 -23.65 -4.06 4.26
C ASP A 72 -22.71 -3.54 5.35
N LYS A 73 -23.19 -3.43 6.60
CA LYS A 73 -22.36 -2.96 7.72
C LYS A 73 -21.33 -3.99 8.19
N HIS A 74 -21.57 -5.26 7.92
CA HIS A 74 -20.73 -6.38 8.37
C HIS A 74 -19.35 -6.39 7.70
N LEU A 75 -19.25 -6.06 6.40
CA LEU A 75 -17.96 -6.11 5.71
C LEU A 75 -17.13 -4.83 5.84
N LEU A 76 -17.77 -3.68 6.11
CA LEU A 76 -17.10 -2.38 6.09
C LEU A 76 -16.01 -2.25 7.15
N LEU A 77 -16.30 -2.62 8.41
CA LEU A 77 -15.34 -2.48 9.51
C LEU A 77 -14.15 -3.45 9.35
N PRO A 78 -14.35 -4.76 9.10
CA PRO A 78 -13.24 -5.68 8.79
C PRO A 78 -12.39 -5.18 7.61
N TRP A 79 -13.04 -4.77 6.51
CA TRP A 79 -12.33 -4.23 5.36
C TRP A 79 -11.50 -2.98 5.73
N PHE A 80 -12.09 -2.03 6.45
CA PHE A 80 -11.41 -0.80 6.85
C PHE A 80 -10.19 -1.07 7.73
N LEU A 81 -10.32 -1.96 8.72
CA LEU A 81 -9.20 -2.37 9.59
C LEU A 81 -8.08 -3.01 8.78
N SER A 82 -8.42 -3.91 7.86
CA SER A 82 -7.45 -4.58 7.00
C SER A 82 -6.74 -3.64 6.04
N VAL A 83 -7.48 -2.75 5.37
CA VAL A 83 -6.89 -1.74 4.47
C VAL A 83 -5.99 -0.78 5.26
N THR A 84 -6.43 -0.33 6.43
CA THR A 84 -5.60 0.48 7.34
C THR A 84 -4.33 -0.27 7.74
N GLY A 85 -4.42 -1.56 8.05
CA GLY A 85 -3.26 -2.40 8.33
C GLY A 85 -2.27 -2.44 7.17
N GLY A 86 -2.77 -2.63 5.95
CA GLY A 86 -1.93 -2.62 4.75
C GLY A 86 -1.25 -1.26 4.49
N ILE A 87 -1.96 -0.16 4.72
CA ILE A 87 -1.40 1.20 4.62
C ILE A 87 -0.33 1.42 5.69
N MET A 88 -0.57 1.02 6.95
CA MET A 88 0.43 1.14 8.01
C MET A 88 1.67 0.29 7.71
N LEU A 89 1.50 -0.93 7.20
CA LEU A 89 2.62 -1.77 6.78
C LEU A 89 3.42 -1.12 5.65
N TRP A 90 2.73 -0.52 4.67
CA TRP A 90 3.37 0.24 3.60
C TRP A 90 4.16 1.42 4.17
N GLN A 91 3.52 2.27 4.98
CA GLN A 91 4.17 3.41 5.62
C GLN A 91 5.37 2.98 6.47
N GLY A 92 5.28 1.86 7.19
CA GLY A 92 6.39 1.31 7.95
C GLY A 92 7.57 0.93 7.06
N ILE A 93 7.34 0.12 6.03
CA ILE A 93 8.41 -0.41 5.15
C ILE A 93 8.93 0.67 4.19
N GLY A 94 8.02 1.36 3.50
CA GLY A 94 8.29 2.40 2.52
C GLY A 94 9.13 3.51 3.12
N GLU A 95 8.61 4.25 4.11
CA GLU A 95 9.33 5.33 4.78
C GLU A 95 10.67 4.87 5.34
N SER A 96 10.72 3.69 5.96
CA SER A 96 11.99 3.17 6.49
C SER A 96 13.01 2.95 5.37
N SER A 97 12.59 2.41 4.22
CA SER A 97 13.48 2.14 3.09
C SER A 97 14.10 3.40 2.48
N TRP A 98 13.49 4.57 2.68
CA TRP A 98 14.02 5.87 2.24
C TRP A 98 15.16 6.39 3.11
N HIS A 99 15.17 6.01 4.40
CA HIS A 99 16.03 6.66 5.40
C HIS A 99 17.10 5.75 6.00
N TYR A 100 17.13 4.47 5.60
CA TYR A 100 18.23 3.58 5.95
C TYR A 100 19.25 3.51 4.81
N GLY A 101 20.48 3.93 5.11
CA GLY A 101 21.66 3.69 4.31
C GLY A 101 22.89 3.63 5.22
N LEU A 102 23.99 3.13 4.66
CA LEU A 102 25.26 2.99 5.36
C LEU A 102 26.25 4.03 4.81
N GLU A 103 26.84 4.82 5.69
CA GLU A 103 28.00 5.63 5.33
C GLU A 103 29.21 4.69 5.17
N ILE A 104 29.80 4.66 3.98
CA ILE A 104 31.00 3.89 3.64
C ILE A 104 32.12 4.88 3.32
N ASP A 105 33.22 4.77 4.04
CA ASP A 105 34.45 5.47 3.67
C ASP A 105 35.03 4.80 2.42
N ASN A 106 35.22 5.58 1.35
CA ASN A 106 35.98 5.08 0.21
C ASN A 106 37.49 5.06 0.53
N ASN A 107 38.26 4.32 -0.26
CA ASN A 107 39.71 4.21 -0.08
C ASN A 107 40.47 5.55 -0.28
N GLU A 108 39.76 6.59 -0.70
CA GLU A 108 40.28 7.95 -0.92
C GLU A 108 39.92 8.90 0.25
N GLY A 109 39.24 8.39 1.29
CA GLY A 109 38.81 9.16 2.45
C GLY A 109 37.55 10.00 2.24
N GLU A 110 36.88 9.85 1.10
CA GLU A 110 35.55 10.42 0.87
C GLU A 110 34.48 9.49 1.42
N LYS A 111 33.53 10.10 2.14
CA LYS A 111 32.39 9.40 2.70
C LYS A 111 31.29 9.27 1.65
N ASN A 112 31.00 8.05 1.22
CA ASN A 112 29.91 7.73 0.30
C ASN A 112 28.75 7.10 1.07
N PHE A 113 27.52 7.57 0.87
CA PHE A 113 26.35 6.96 1.48
C PHE A 113 25.75 5.92 0.55
N VAL A 114 25.79 4.66 0.95
CA VAL A 114 25.14 3.55 0.23
C VAL A 114 23.76 3.34 0.83
N ASN A 115 22.73 3.79 0.11
CA ASN A 115 21.35 3.53 0.47
C ASN A 115 21.06 2.02 0.43
N PHE A 116 20.26 1.51 1.37
CA PHE A 116 19.66 0.19 1.19
C PHE A 116 18.81 0.17 -0.09
N PRO A 117 18.59 -1.02 -0.70
CA PRO A 117 17.80 -1.12 -1.92
C PRO A 117 16.44 -0.47 -1.73
N ARG A 118 16.19 0.62 -2.45
CA ARG A 118 14.94 1.35 -2.36
C ARG A 118 13.87 0.48 -2.98
N ILE A 119 12.95 -0.01 -2.15
CA ILE A 119 11.92 -0.92 -2.64
C ILE A 119 10.98 -0.24 -3.64
N GLU A 120 10.89 1.09 -3.61
CA GLU A 120 10.12 1.90 -4.55
C GLU A 120 10.87 2.19 -5.86
N SER A 121 12.17 1.91 -5.91
CA SER A 121 12.99 2.06 -7.10
C SER A 121 12.91 0.84 -8.01
N PHE A 122 13.59 0.90 -9.15
CA PHE A 122 13.78 -0.24 -10.03
C PHE A 122 14.25 -1.52 -9.30
N GLN A 123 15.08 -1.38 -8.27
CA GLN A 123 15.62 -2.53 -7.51
C GLN A 123 14.52 -3.32 -6.78
N GLY A 124 13.40 -2.68 -6.44
CA GLY A 124 12.29 -3.34 -5.77
C GLY A 124 11.30 -4.03 -6.72
N ILE A 125 11.38 -3.81 -8.04
CA ILE A 125 10.47 -4.44 -9.02
C ILE A 125 10.48 -5.97 -8.92
N PRO A 126 11.63 -6.67 -8.87
CA PRO A 126 11.63 -8.13 -8.74
C PRO A 126 10.92 -8.60 -7.47
N ILE A 127 11.10 -7.88 -6.37
CA ILE A 127 10.46 -8.20 -5.09
C ILE A 127 8.94 -7.97 -5.20
N LEU A 128 8.51 -6.82 -5.75
CA LEU A 128 7.11 -6.54 -5.99
C LEU A 128 6.45 -7.63 -6.84
N VAL A 129 7.10 -8.08 -7.92
CA VAL A 129 6.60 -9.16 -8.78
C VAL A 129 6.43 -10.45 -7.98
N VAL A 130 7.41 -10.85 -7.16
CA VAL A 130 7.30 -12.05 -6.31
C VAL A 130 6.12 -11.93 -5.34
N PHE A 131 5.95 -10.79 -4.68
CA PHE A 131 4.85 -10.59 -3.75
C PHE A 131 3.48 -10.56 -4.44
N VAL A 132 3.38 -9.97 -5.63
CA VAL A 132 2.16 -10.02 -6.46
C VAL A 132 1.83 -11.45 -6.85
N LEU A 133 2.82 -12.24 -7.28
CA LEU A 133 2.61 -13.65 -7.63
C LEU A 133 2.17 -14.48 -6.42
N LEU A 134 2.76 -14.25 -5.24
CA LEU A 134 2.35 -14.89 -3.99
C LEU A 134 0.91 -14.51 -3.60
N PHE A 135 0.55 -13.23 -3.74
CA PHE A 135 -0.81 -12.76 -3.51
C PHE A 135 -1.81 -13.42 -4.47
N LEU A 136 -1.51 -13.46 -5.77
CA LEU A 136 -2.36 -14.10 -6.77
C LEU A 136 -2.49 -15.60 -6.54
N TYR A 137 -1.41 -16.27 -6.14
CA TYR A 137 -1.42 -17.69 -5.80
C TYR A 137 -2.27 -18.01 -4.56
N GLY A 138 -2.22 -17.12 -3.56
CA GLY A 138 -2.99 -17.22 -2.31
C GLY A 138 -4.42 -16.68 -2.40
N TYR A 139 -4.76 -15.95 -3.47
CA TYR A 139 -6.05 -15.30 -3.61
C TYR A 139 -7.23 -16.30 -3.50
N GLY A 140 -8.22 -15.96 -2.68
CA GLY A 140 -9.35 -16.80 -2.33
C GLY A 140 -9.07 -17.81 -1.20
N LYS A 141 -7.82 -17.91 -0.72
CA LYS A 141 -7.40 -18.86 0.34
C LYS A 141 -6.88 -18.18 1.60
N LEU A 142 -6.49 -16.91 1.52
CA LEU A 142 -5.81 -16.20 2.61
C LEU A 142 -6.76 -15.61 3.66
N GLY A 143 -8.05 -15.50 3.33
CA GLY A 143 -9.05 -14.80 4.13
C GLY A 143 -9.22 -13.36 3.65
N PHE A 144 -10.46 -12.85 3.75
CA PHE A 144 -10.83 -11.54 3.21
C PHE A 144 -10.03 -10.39 3.82
N GLY A 145 -9.72 -10.49 5.11
CA GLY A 145 -8.97 -9.47 5.83
C GLY A 145 -7.49 -9.45 5.43
N VAL A 146 -6.88 -10.62 5.24
CA VAL A 146 -5.50 -10.73 4.73
C VAL A 146 -5.41 -10.23 3.29
N GLU A 147 -6.36 -10.62 2.44
CA GLU A 147 -6.41 -10.20 1.04
C GLU A 147 -6.56 -8.68 0.90
N SER A 148 -7.43 -8.08 1.71
CA SER A 148 -7.63 -6.62 1.70
C SER A 148 -6.38 -5.88 2.19
N CYS A 149 -5.70 -6.41 3.20
CA CYS A 149 -4.43 -5.84 3.70
C CYS A 149 -3.32 -5.92 2.65
N LEU A 150 -3.10 -7.10 2.06
CA LEU A 150 -2.08 -7.28 1.04
C LEU A 150 -2.40 -6.49 -0.23
N GLY A 151 -3.67 -6.43 -0.63
CA GLY A 151 -4.11 -5.61 -1.76
C GLY A 151 -3.79 -4.13 -1.54
N ALA A 152 -4.05 -3.60 -0.34
CA ALA A 152 -3.72 -2.21 -0.02
C ALA A 152 -2.21 -1.96 0.03
N PHE A 153 -1.45 -2.88 0.65
CA PHE A 153 0.01 -2.80 0.71
C PHE A 153 0.66 -2.82 -0.68
N LEU A 154 0.35 -3.84 -1.50
CA LEU A 154 0.89 -4.00 -2.85
C LEU A 154 0.42 -2.90 -3.78
N GLY A 155 -0.80 -2.41 -3.58
CA GLY A 155 -1.35 -1.29 -4.31
C GLY A 155 -0.58 0.01 -4.12
N ASN A 156 -0.28 0.35 -2.87
CA ASN A 156 0.56 1.50 -2.56
C ASN A 156 1.96 1.33 -3.15
N TRP A 157 2.59 0.17 -2.92
CA TRP A 157 3.92 -0.11 -3.45
C TRP A 157 3.98 0.02 -4.97
N TYR A 158 3.03 -0.58 -5.67
CA TYR A 158 2.89 -0.44 -7.12
C TYR A 158 2.78 1.04 -7.54
N GLY A 159 1.97 1.84 -6.85
CA GLY A 159 1.80 3.27 -7.15
C GLY A 159 3.12 4.03 -7.11
N HIS A 160 3.91 3.81 -6.07
CA HIS A 160 5.24 4.42 -5.93
C HIS A 160 6.22 3.92 -6.99
N VAL A 161 6.24 2.61 -7.29
CA VAL A 161 7.09 2.06 -8.36
C VAL A 161 6.73 2.66 -9.71
N CYS A 162 5.44 2.85 -10.01
CA CYS A 162 5.00 3.46 -11.25
C CYS A 162 5.41 4.91 -11.39
N ILE A 163 5.44 5.68 -10.30
CA ILE A 163 5.75 7.10 -10.34
C ILE A 163 7.27 7.29 -10.27
N LEU A 164 7.91 6.77 -9.22
CA LEU A 164 9.33 6.97 -8.93
C LEU A 164 10.22 5.94 -9.62
N GLY A 165 9.83 4.67 -9.58
CA GLY A 165 10.64 3.56 -10.09
C GLY A 165 10.76 3.51 -11.61
N THR A 166 9.79 4.07 -12.35
CA THR A 166 9.80 4.06 -13.83
C THR A 166 10.51 5.26 -14.45
N TYR A 167 10.69 6.36 -13.73
CA TYR A 167 11.32 7.56 -14.27
C TYR A 167 12.74 7.31 -14.85
N PRO A 168 13.62 6.51 -14.21
CA PRO A 168 14.90 6.15 -14.82
C PRO A 168 14.78 5.44 -16.18
N PHE A 169 13.71 4.68 -16.41
CA PHE A 169 13.45 4.06 -17.72
C PHE A 169 13.01 5.08 -18.76
N ALA A 170 12.20 6.06 -18.36
CA ALA A 170 11.83 7.16 -19.24
C ALA A 170 13.06 7.90 -19.75
N LEU A 171 13.98 8.23 -18.82
CA LEU A 171 15.26 8.86 -19.15
C LEU A 171 16.13 7.98 -20.05
N ALA A 172 16.24 6.69 -19.74
CA ALA A 172 16.99 5.73 -20.56
C ALA A 172 16.41 5.58 -21.98
N CYS A 173 15.10 5.77 -22.14
CA CYS A 173 14.41 5.77 -23.43
C CYS A 173 14.43 7.15 -24.12
N HIS A 174 15.20 8.11 -23.62
CA HIS A 174 15.29 9.48 -24.14
C HIS A 174 13.95 10.25 -24.13
N ILE A 175 13.05 9.93 -23.20
CA ILE A 175 11.84 10.71 -22.98
C ILE A 175 12.24 12.00 -22.27
N ASN A 176 12.16 13.12 -22.98
CA ASN A 176 12.62 14.42 -22.49
C ASN A 176 11.51 15.14 -21.70
N VAL A 177 11.19 14.58 -20.53
CA VAL A 177 10.14 15.07 -19.62
C VAL A 177 10.75 15.20 -18.24
N ASP A 178 10.51 16.31 -17.56
CA ASP A 178 10.97 16.48 -16.18
C ASP A 178 10.23 15.53 -15.22
N MET A 179 10.81 15.29 -14.04
CA MET A 179 10.25 14.36 -13.07
C MET A 179 8.82 14.73 -12.64
N LYS A 180 8.52 16.03 -12.48
CA LYS A 180 7.18 16.49 -12.07
C LYS A 180 6.13 16.17 -13.14
N ALA A 181 6.45 16.42 -14.40
CA ALA A 181 5.60 16.09 -15.52
C ALA A 181 5.47 14.56 -15.69
N TRP A 182 6.53 13.80 -15.43
CA TRP A 182 6.47 12.34 -15.39
C TRP A 182 5.51 11.83 -14.31
N ASP A 183 5.61 12.35 -13.10
CA ASP A 183 4.75 11.97 -11.97
C ASP A 183 3.27 12.25 -12.28
N ARG A 184 2.99 13.39 -12.92
CA ARG A 184 1.63 13.75 -13.40
C ARG A 184 1.11 12.78 -14.45
N ILE A 185 1.95 12.42 -15.44
CA ILE A 185 1.59 11.47 -16.50
C ILE A 185 1.30 10.11 -15.88
N MET A 186 2.19 9.58 -15.04
CA MET A 186 2.05 8.27 -14.43
C MET A 186 0.89 8.22 -13.43
N GLY A 187 0.70 9.28 -12.63
CA GLY A 187 -0.46 9.43 -11.75
C GLY A 187 -1.77 9.41 -12.53
N THR A 188 -1.85 10.13 -13.66
CA THR A 188 -3.03 10.17 -14.52
C THR A 188 -3.31 8.83 -15.19
N ILE A 189 -2.30 8.18 -15.77
CA ILE A 189 -2.43 6.86 -16.41
C ILE A 189 -2.95 5.84 -15.39
N ASN A 190 -2.35 5.78 -14.20
CA ASN A 190 -2.75 4.82 -13.18
C ASN A 190 -4.13 5.14 -12.59
N PHE A 191 -4.49 6.42 -12.42
CA PHE A 191 -5.85 6.81 -12.04
C PHE A 191 -6.90 6.30 -13.02
N VAL A 192 -6.65 6.47 -14.33
CA VAL A 192 -7.57 6.00 -15.38
C VAL A 192 -7.66 4.48 -15.38
N ILE A 193 -6.53 3.78 -15.37
CA ILE A 193 -6.51 2.30 -15.43
C ILE A 193 -7.20 1.69 -14.21
N PHE A 194 -6.79 2.05 -13.00
CA PHE A 194 -7.38 1.50 -11.78
C PHE A 194 -8.79 2.02 -11.52
N GLY A 195 -9.08 3.25 -11.92
CA GLY A 195 -10.44 3.79 -11.92
C GLY A 195 -11.36 2.90 -12.76
N ILE A 196 -11.02 2.66 -14.02
CA ILE A 196 -11.81 1.80 -14.92
C ILE A 196 -11.97 0.39 -14.32
N ILE A 197 -10.89 -0.25 -13.85
CA ILE A 197 -10.95 -1.59 -13.27
C ILE A 197 -11.86 -1.61 -12.03
N GLY A 198 -11.68 -0.66 -11.12
CA GLY A 198 -12.46 -0.55 -9.89
C GLY A 198 -13.94 -0.31 -10.14
N PHE A 199 -14.27 0.67 -11.00
CA PHE A 199 -15.65 0.96 -11.39
C PHE A 199 -16.30 -0.22 -12.12
N TYR A 200 -15.56 -0.86 -13.04
CA TYR A 200 -16.04 -2.04 -13.76
C TYR A 200 -16.40 -3.17 -12.80
N ILE A 201 -15.51 -3.55 -11.88
CA ILE A 201 -15.78 -4.63 -10.93
C ILE A 201 -16.92 -4.24 -9.97
N MET A 202 -16.92 -3.00 -9.46
CA MET A 202 -17.88 -2.56 -8.45
C MET A 202 -19.32 -2.49 -9.00
N PHE A 203 -19.50 -1.92 -10.20
CA PHE A 203 -20.83 -1.61 -10.74
C PHE A 203 -21.28 -2.53 -11.87
N LEU A 204 -20.35 -2.99 -12.72
CA LEU A 204 -20.70 -3.69 -13.96
C LEU A 204 -20.62 -5.22 -13.84
N THR A 205 -20.03 -5.74 -12.76
CA THR A 205 -19.95 -7.19 -12.54
C THR A 205 -20.93 -7.70 -11.47
N LYS A 206 -21.44 -8.92 -11.68
CA LYS A 206 -22.22 -9.69 -10.69
C LYS A 206 -21.33 -10.43 -9.68
N LYS A 207 -20.22 -9.82 -9.26
CA LYS A 207 -19.28 -10.40 -8.29
C LYS A 207 -19.81 -10.28 -6.86
N SER A 208 -19.24 -11.09 -5.96
CA SER A 208 -19.60 -11.07 -4.53
C SER A 208 -19.30 -9.71 -3.89
N LYS A 209 -19.97 -9.39 -2.79
CA LYS A 209 -19.71 -8.15 -2.04
C LYS A 209 -18.25 -8.04 -1.60
N GLN A 210 -17.66 -9.13 -1.12
CA GLN A 210 -16.24 -9.18 -0.76
C GLN A 210 -15.33 -8.78 -1.94
N THR A 211 -15.59 -9.31 -3.15
CA THR A 211 -14.83 -8.90 -4.34
C THR A 211 -15.01 -7.41 -4.66
N LYS A 212 -16.21 -6.84 -4.44
CA LYS A 212 -16.45 -5.40 -4.64
C LYS A 212 -15.70 -4.53 -3.62
N TYR A 213 -15.62 -4.96 -2.36
CA TYR A 213 -14.78 -4.33 -1.34
C TYR A 213 -13.28 -4.48 -1.66
N LEU A 214 -12.84 -5.63 -2.16
CA LEU A 214 -11.46 -5.75 -2.61
C LEU A 214 -11.19 -4.83 -3.82
N ALA A 215 -12.16 -4.70 -4.72
CA ALA A 215 -12.06 -3.76 -5.84
C ALA A 215 -12.06 -2.29 -5.40
N SER A 216 -12.65 -1.92 -4.26
CA SER A 216 -12.54 -0.54 -3.75
C SER A 216 -11.11 -0.17 -3.35
N VAL A 217 -10.25 -1.16 -3.08
CA VAL A 217 -8.80 -0.93 -2.91
C VAL A 217 -8.19 -0.38 -4.20
N SER A 218 -8.62 -0.87 -5.38
CA SER A 218 -8.15 -0.32 -6.66
C SER A 218 -8.56 1.15 -6.85
N LEU A 219 -9.76 1.53 -6.42
CA LEU A 219 -10.20 2.93 -6.44
C LEU A 219 -9.40 3.77 -5.44
N PHE A 220 -9.15 3.25 -4.23
CA PHE A 220 -8.28 3.91 -3.25
C PHE A 220 -6.88 4.19 -3.83
N ILE A 221 -6.26 3.19 -4.48
CA ILE A 221 -4.96 3.36 -5.16
C ILE A 221 -5.08 4.41 -6.26
N ALA A 222 -6.12 4.35 -7.10
CA ALA A 222 -6.34 5.30 -8.18
C ALA A 222 -6.37 6.75 -7.66
N PHE A 223 -7.13 7.01 -6.59
CA PHE A 223 -7.17 8.34 -5.98
C PHE A 223 -5.85 8.70 -5.30
N GLY A 224 -5.19 7.75 -4.63
CA GLY A 224 -3.89 7.98 -4.00
C GLY A 224 -2.82 8.43 -5.00
N VAL A 225 -2.68 7.72 -6.13
CA VAL A 225 -1.71 8.07 -7.18
C VAL A 225 -2.09 9.36 -7.91
N LEU A 226 -3.38 9.69 -8.04
CA LEU A 226 -3.81 10.97 -8.57
C LEU A 226 -3.44 12.12 -7.63
N VAL A 227 -3.73 11.98 -6.33
CA VAL A 227 -3.39 13.00 -5.33
C VAL A 227 -1.88 13.19 -5.28
N TYR A 228 -1.11 12.11 -5.19
CA TYR A 228 0.35 12.21 -5.15
C TYR A 228 0.92 12.78 -6.45
N GLY A 229 0.64 12.15 -7.59
CA GLY A 229 1.27 12.50 -8.87
C GLY A 229 0.75 13.78 -9.51
N VAL A 230 -0.50 14.19 -9.25
CA VAL A 230 -1.11 15.37 -9.91
C VAL A 230 -1.27 16.54 -8.97
N ILE A 231 -1.73 16.31 -7.72
CA ILE A 231 -2.02 17.41 -6.78
C ILE A 231 -0.78 17.78 -5.98
N LEU A 232 -0.03 16.80 -5.49
CA LEU A 232 1.12 17.02 -4.60
C LEU A 232 2.46 17.14 -5.32
N ALA A 233 2.58 16.73 -6.59
CA ALA A 233 3.79 16.88 -7.39
C ALA A 233 4.27 18.34 -7.61
N GLU A 234 3.60 19.32 -7.00
CA GLU A 234 3.99 20.73 -6.98
C GLU A 234 4.96 21.10 -5.85
N THR A 235 4.95 20.38 -4.72
CA THR A 235 5.87 20.60 -3.60
C THR A 235 7.23 19.98 -3.86
#